data_AF-A0A2V3VMZ6-F1
#
_entry.id   AF-A0A2V3VMZ6-F1
#
_cell.length_a   1.000
_cell.length_b   1.000
_cell.length_c   1.000
_cell.angle_alpha   90.00
_cell.angle_beta   90.00
_cell.angle_gamma   90.00
#
_symmetry.space_group_name_H-M   'P 1'
#
loop_
_entity.id
_entity.type
_entity.pdbx_description
1 polymer ?
#
loop_
_entity_poly.entity_id
_entity_poly.type
_entity_poly.pdbx_seq_one_letter_code
_entity_poly.pdbx_strand_id
1 'polypeptide(L)'
;MSYLDLTNNQLNPQGYWNQPLQSLDSPTAHELALFDQNGYDLTDLEQRYAVMNLTPAKAHREHRRALKAHWFTQPERVEGAVLNHSLLFERKGYSGEALAQLERWAQTNPLVYKIIKMRPKWGLDFSMDYADRAGNVFEVLHWEYDGFDFDEVAERKQQLELRLAATDWDDAAAGILKRKDQWHHLDFFAQSDWKCNYFGIVKERFKMVIWE
;
A
#
# COMPACT_ATOMS: atom_id res chain seq x y z
N MET A 1 -2.27 -27.37 -4.00
CA MET A 1 -3.54 -26.60 -3.96
C MET A 1 -3.17 -25.20 -3.55
N SER A 2 -3.61 -24.18 -4.29
CA SER A 2 -3.37 -22.79 -3.87
C SER A 2 -4.19 -22.50 -2.60
N TYR A 3 -3.51 -22.03 -1.57
CA TYR A 3 -4.09 -21.63 -0.28
C TYR A 3 -4.24 -20.10 -0.20
N LEU A 4 -4.11 -19.42 -1.34
CA LEU A 4 -4.23 -17.98 -1.45
C LEU A 4 -5.57 -17.63 -2.10
N ASP A 5 -6.42 -16.92 -1.37
CA ASP A 5 -7.75 -16.53 -1.83
C ASP A 5 -7.74 -15.07 -2.29
N LEU A 6 -8.12 -14.84 -3.54
CA LEU A 6 -8.35 -13.49 -4.05
C LEU A 6 -9.64 -12.93 -3.44
N THR A 7 -9.57 -11.72 -2.89
CA THR A 7 -10.75 -11.04 -2.36
C THR A 7 -11.52 -10.29 -3.45
N ASN A 8 -12.78 -9.94 -3.15
CA ASN A 8 -13.60 -9.09 -4.04
C ASN A 8 -13.32 -7.58 -3.88
N ASN A 9 -12.30 -7.19 -3.11
CA ASN A 9 -11.99 -5.78 -2.90
C ASN A 9 -11.42 -5.14 -4.19
N GLN A 10 -11.78 -3.88 -4.42
CA GLN A 10 -11.31 -3.11 -5.57
C GLN A 10 -10.79 -1.74 -5.11
N LEU A 11 -9.83 -1.20 -5.86
CA LEU A 11 -9.40 0.19 -5.71
C LEU A 11 -10.53 1.12 -6.17
N ASN A 12 -10.74 2.21 -5.45
CA ASN A 12 -11.70 3.25 -5.81
C ASN A 12 -11.07 4.24 -6.81
N PRO A 13 -11.63 4.37 -8.03
CA PRO A 13 -11.13 5.31 -9.05
C PRO A 13 -11.31 6.78 -8.66
N GLN A 14 -12.21 7.10 -7.72
CA GLN A 14 -12.35 8.45 -7.22
C GLN A 14 -11.11 8.83 -6.40
N GLY A 15 -10.22 9.62 -7.02
CA GLY A 15 -8.94 10.04 -6.44
C GLY A 15 -9.03 11.21 -5.46
N TYR A 16 -10.15 11.91 -5.40
CA TYR A 16 -10.26 13.17 -4.65
C TYR A 16 -11.41 13.18 -3.66
N TRP A 17 -11.17 13.79 -2.50
CA TRP A 17 -12.23 14.23 -1.59
C TRP A 17 -12.84 15.55 -2.08
N ASN A 18 -14.17 15.65 -2.02
CA ASN A 18 -14.89 16.86 -2.42
C ASN A 18 -15.76 17.43 -1.29
N GLN A 19 -16.17 16.61 -0.32
CA GLN A 19 -16.98 17.06 0.82
C GLN A 19 -16.10 17.72 1.88
N PRO A 20 -16.42 18.97 2.28
CA PRO A 20 -15.71 19.65 3.34
C PRO A 20 -16.07 19.06 4.72
N LEU A 21 -15.25 19.35 5.72
CA LEU A 21 -15.59 19.09 7.11
C LEU A 21 -16.65 20.11 7.58
N GLN A 22 -17.50 19.70 8.52
CA GLN A 22 -18.49 20.60 9.14
C GLN A 22 -17.84 21.70 10.01
N SER A 23 -16.63 21.45 10.51
CA SER A 23 -15.89 22.41 11.33
C SER A 23 -15.41 23.59 10.50
N LEU A 24 -15.47 24.80 11.07
CA LEU A 24 -14.93 26.02 10.47
C LEU A 24 -13.52 26.34 10.98
N ASP A 25 -13.10 25.72 12.09
CA ASP A 25 -11.83 26.00 12.74
C ASP A 25 -10.66 25.41 11.97
N SER A 26 -9.57 26.18 11.89
CA SER A 26 -8.33 25.72 11.28
C SER A 26 -7.74 24.53 12.06
N PRO A 27 -7.23 23.49 11.39
CA PRO A 27 -6.57 22.37 12.05
C PRO A 27 -5.32 22.84 12.78
N THR A 28 -4.99 22.15 13.86
CA THR A 28 -3.76 22.34 14.62
C THR A 28 -2.57 21.69 13.92
N ALA A 29 -1.36 22.05 14.35
CA ALA A 29 -0.14 21.39 13.85
C ALA A 29 -0.08 19.89 14.20
N HIS A 30 -0.71 19.49 15.32
CA HIS A 30 -0.76 18.09 15.74
C HIS A 30 -1.56 17.23 14.76
N GLU A 31 -2.67 17.75 14.23
CA GLU A 31 -3.51 17.04 13.26
C GLU A 31 -2.84 16.81 11.89
N LEU A 32 -1.69 17.45 11.65
CA LEU A 32 -0.85 17.34 10.46
C LEU A 32 0.52 16.69 10.76
N ALA A 33 0.74 16.25 12.01
CA ALA A 33 2.00 15.65 12.43
C ALA A 33 2.22 14.28 11.77
N LEU A 34 3.49 13.85 11.71
CA LEU A 34 3.91 12.57 11.14
C LEU A 34 3.41 12.35 9.70
N PHE A 35 3.23 13.43 8.95
CA PHE A 35 2.82 13.37 7.55
C PHE A 35 3.73 12.41 6.77
N ASP A 36 3.12 11.35 6.27
CA ASP A 36 3.79 10.38 5.44
C ASP A 36 3.98 10.98 4.04
N GLN A 37 5.23 11.16 3.60
CA GLN A 37 5.51 11.81 2.32
C GLN A 37 5.34 10.88 1.13
N ASN A 38 5.49 9.57 1.34
CA ASN A 38 5.64 8.62 0.25
C ASN A 38 4.90 7.30 0.45
N GLY A 39 4.31 7.04 1.62
CA GLY A 39 3.40 5.94 1.87
C GLY A 39 1.94 6.37 1.95
N TYR A 40 1.15 5.60 2.69
CA TYR A 40 -0.31 5.68 2.77
C TYR A 40 -0.84 5.98 4.17
N ASP A 41 0.05 6.27 5.14
CA ASP A 41 -0.39 6.66 6.47
C ASP A 41 -1.06 8.04 6.40
N LEU A 42 -2.29 8.11 6.91
CA LEU A 42 -3.09 9.33 6.94
C LEU A 42 -2.82 10.12 8.22
N THR A 43 -2.65 11.42 8.08
CA THR A 43 -2.75 12.36 9.21
C THR A 43 -4.15 12.34 9.81
N ASP A 44 -4.31 12.85 11.03
CA ASP A 44 -5.64 12.93 11.66
C ASP A 44 -6.62 13.79 10.84
N LEU A 45 -6.11 14.86 10.21
CA LEU A 45 -6.93 15.68 9.32
C LEU A 45 -7.41 14.88 8.09
N GLU A 46 -6.52 14.12 7.45
CA GLU A 46 -6.90 13.24 6.33
C GLU A 46 -7.96 12.20 6.75
N GLN A 47 -7.83 11.62 7.94
CA GLN A 47 -8.81 10.68 8.48
C GLN A 47 -10.19 11.32 8.67
N ARG A 48 -10.27 12.57 9.14
CA ARG A 48 -11.54 13.31 9.28
C ARG A 48 -12.24 13.48 7.93
N TYR A 49 -11.50 13.83 6.89
CA TYR A 49 -12.06 13.93 5.53
C TYR A 49 -12.52 12.57 5.00
N ALA A 50 -11.75 11.52 5.25
CA ALA A 50 -12.11 10.16 4.87
C ALA A 50 -13.46 9.73 5.48
N VAL A 51 -13.70 10.05 6.76
CA VAL A 51 -14.99 9.82 7.44
C VAL A 51 -16.12 10.61 6.79
N MET A 52 -15.91 11.92 6.52
CA MET A 52 -16.91 12.76 5.88
C MET A 52 -17.27 12.31 4.46
N ASN A 53 -16.33 11.70 3.76
CA ASN A 53 -16.51 11.14 2.41
C ASN A 53 -16.83 9.63 2.46
N LEU A 54 -17.39 9.13 3.57
CA LEU A 54 -17.91 7.77 3.78
C LEU A 54 -16.90 6.62 3.50
N THR A 55 -15.61 6.90 3.64
CA THR A 55 -14.52 5.94 3.43
C THR A 55 -13.61 5.92 4.67
N PRO A 56 -14.07 5.39 5.82
CA PRO A 56 -13.28 5.46 7.05
C PRO A 56 -11.97 4.68 6.92
N ALA A 57 -10.88 5.32 7.35
CA ALA A 57 -9.55 4.71 7.37
C ALA A 57 -9.50 3.53 8.35
N LYS A 58 -8.73 2.49 7.98
CA LYS A 58 -8.55 1.28 8.79
C LYS A 58 -7.18 1.30 9.46
N ALA A 59 -7.07 0.65 10.62
CA ALA A 59 -5.80 0.48 11.31
C ALA A 59 -4.81 -0.28 10.41
N HIS A 60 -3.67 0.36 10.09
CA HIS A 60 -2.55 -0.24 9.38
C HIS A 60 -1.55 -0.85 10.38
N ARG A 61 -1.24 -0.11 11.46
CA ARG A 61 -0.51 -0.52 12.67
C ARG A 61 -1.18 0.14 13.88
N GLU A 62 -0.78 -0.19 15.11
CA GLU A 62 -1.45 0.27 16.35
C GLU A 62 -1.83 1.77 16.35
N HIS A 63 -0.93 2.64 15.90
CA HIS A 63 -1.14 4.10 15.86
C HIS A 63 -1.29 4.68 14.44
N ARG A 64 -1.37 3.86 13.39
CA ARG A 64 -1.38 4.33 11.99
C ARG A 64 -2.62 3.89 11.26
N ARG A 65 -3.21 4.79 10.47
CA ARG A 65 -4.40 4.49 9.68
C ARG A 65 -4.17 4.80 8.21
N ALA A 66 -4.69 3.92 7.36
CA ALA A 66 -4.62 4.05 5.91
C ALA A 66 -5.99 3.71 5.29
N LEU A 67 -6.25 4.18 4.08
CA LEU A 67 -7.32 3.62 3.26
C LEU A 67 -6.78 2.33 2.67
N LYS A 68 -7.23 1.19 3.21
CA LYS A 68 -6.76 -0.12 2.75
C LYS A 68 -7.84 -1.18 2.71
N ALA A 69 -7.62 -2.18 1.88
CA ALA A 69 -8.38 -3.42 1.86
C ALA A 69 -7.43 -4.61 1.66
N HIS A 70 -7.85 -5.80 2.05
CA HIS A 70 -7.09 -7.01 1.71
C HIS A 70 -7.14 -7.20 0.19
N TRP A 71 -6.01 -7.54 -0.41
CA TRP A 71 -5.95 -7.92 -1.82
C TRP A 71 -6.14 -9.43 -1.94
N PHE A 72 -5.25 -10.19 -1.31
CA PHE A 72 -5.38 -11.62 -1.05
C PHE A 72 -5.48 -11.93 0.44
N THR A 73 -6.01 -13.11 0.75
CA THR A 73 -6.01 -13.68 2.10
C THR A 73 -5.49 -15.10 2.08
N GLN A 74 -5.04 -15.59 3.23
CA GLN A 74 -4.59 -16.96 3.42
C GLN A 74 -5.18 -17.47 4.75
N PRO A 75 -5.63 -18.73 4.83
CA PRO A 75 -5.87 -19.37 6.12
C PRO A 75 -4.63 -19.30 7.01
N GLU A 76 -4.81 -19.29 8.32
CA GLU A 76 -3.69 -19.25 9.27
C GLU A 76 -2.75 -20.44 9.07
N ARG A 77 -1.45 -20.13 8.99
CA ARG A 77 -0.37 -21.10 8.81
C ARG A 77 0.83 -20.71 9.65
N VAL A 78 1.59 -21.73 10.06
CA VAL A 78 2.79 -21.58 10.89
C VAL A 78 4.04 -22.18 10.24
N GLU A 79 3.90 -22.77 9.05
CA GLU A 79 4.96 -23.49 8.34
C GLU A 79 4.69 -23.50 6.82
N GLY A 80 5.77 -23.48 6.04
CA GLY A 80 5.75 -23.31 4.59
C GLY A 80 5.70 -21.83 4.22
N ALA A 81 5.10 -21.54 3.06
CA ALA A 81 4.85 -20.18 2.62
C ALA A 81 3.68 -19.56 3.38
N VAL A 82 3.96 -18.45 4.09
CA VAL A 82 3.04 -17.72 4.94
C VAL A 82 2.84 -16.32 4.38
N LEU A 83 1.60 -15.97 4.09
CA LEU A 83 1.24 -14.63 3.63
C LEU A 83 1.42 -13.66 4.81
N ASN A 84 2.41 -12.78 4.72
CA ASN A 84 2.65 -11.76 5.73
C ASN A 84 1.61 -10.66 5.60
N HIS A 85 1.46 -10.12 4.38
CA HIS A 85 0.39 -9.18 4.06
C HIS A 85 0.10 -9.14 2.57
N SER A 86 -1.12 -8.73 2.24
CA SER A 86 -1.55 -8.48 0.87
C SER A 86 -2.63 -7.41 0.88
N LEU A 87 -2.31 -6.22 0.39
CA LEU A 87 -3.09 -5.02 0.61
C LEU A 87 -3.25 -4.20 -0.67
N LEU A 88 -4.45 -3.64 -0.82
CA LEU A 88 -4.75 -2.53 -1.71
C LEU A 88 -4.71 -1.25 -0.88
N PHE A 89 -4.03 -0.23 -1.38
CA PHE A 89 -3.89 1.06 -0.71
C PHE A 89 -4.39 2.22 -1.56
N GLU A 90 -4.93 3.22 -0.89
CA GLU A 90 -5.38 4.47 -1.50
C GLU A 90 -4.99 5.65 -0.63
N ARG A 91 -4.70 6.77 -1.28
CA ARG A 91 -4.57 8.07 -0.63
C ARG A 91 -5.08 9.15 -1.57
N LYS A 92 -5.97 10.00 -1.07
CA LYS A 92 -6.75 10.89 -1.92
C LYS A 92 -6.20 12.31 -1.89
N GLY A 93 -6.28 12.99 -3.03
CA GLY A 93 -6.11 14.44 -3.10
C GLY A 93 -7.39 15.18 -2.68
N TYR A 94 -7.37 16.50 -2.80
CA TYR A 94 -8.51 17.36 -2.44
C TYR A 94 -8.98 18.19 -3.63
N SER A 95 -10.30 18.33 -3.77
CA SER A 95 -10.95 19.10 -4.83
C SER A 95 -12.22 19.79 -4.32
N GLY A 96 -12.81 20.68 -5.12
CA GLY A 96 -14.10 21.30 -4.81
C GLY A 96 -14.13 22.04 -3.47
N GLU A 97 -15.22 21.87 -2.72
CA GLU A 97 -15.44 22.55 -1.44
C GLU A 97 -14.44 22.12 -0.35
N ALA A 98 -14.01 20.85 -0.36
CA ALA A 98 -12.95 20.38 0.52
C ALA A 98 -11.64 21.13 0.29
N LEU A 99 -11.22 21.30 -0.97
CA LEU A 99 -10.02 22.07 -1.30
C LEU A 99 -10.16 23.55 -0.89
N ALA A 100 -11.30 24.19 -1.19
CA ALA A 100 -11.54 25.57 -0.80
C ALA A 100 -11.53 25.77 0.73
N GLN A 101 -11.97 24.78 1.51
CA GLN A 101 -11.83 24.80 2.97
C GLN A 101 -10.36 24.75 3.40
N LEU A 102 -9.58 23.83 2.84
CA LEU A 102 -8.15 23.72 3.13
C LEU A 102 -7.38 24.99 2.77
N GLU A 103 -7.65 25.58 1.61
CA GLU A 103 -6.99 26.82 1.17
C GLU A 103 -7.26 28.00 2.10
N ARG A 104 -8.47 28.10 2.66
CA ARG A 104 -8.79 29.10 3.70
C ARG A 104 -7.98 28.86 4.97
N TRP A 105 -7.89 27.61 5.43
CA TRP A 105 -7.11 27.27 6.62
C TRP A 105 -5.60 27.44 6.42
N ALA A 106 -5.10 27.23 5.20
CA ALA A 106 -3.69 27.40 4.88
C ALA A 106 -3.18 28.84 5.05
N GLN A 107 -4.06 29.83 4.99
CA GLN A 107 -3.73 31.23 5.29
C GLN A 107 -3.32 31.45 6.76
N THR A 108 -3.84 30.62 7.66
CA THR A 108 -3.53 30.67 9.11
C THR A 108 -2.51 29.60 9.52
N ASN A 109 -2.60 28.40 8.95
CA ASN A 109 -1.69 27.28 9.22
C ASN A 109 -1.07 26.77 7.90
N PRO A 110 0.11 27.26 7.50
CA PRO A 110 0.77 26.86 6.25
C PRO A 110 1.10 25.35 6.16
N LEU A 111 1.11 24.60 7.27
CA LEU A 111 1.29 23.14 7.21
C LEU A 111 0.19 22.44 6.42
N VAL A 112 -0.99 23.05 6.29
CA VAL A 112 -2.10 22.54 5.48
C VAL A 112 -1.70 22.41 4.00
N TYR A 113 -0.71 23.17 3.51
CA TYR A 113 -0.21 22.98 2.15
C TYR A 113 0.36 21.59 1.88
N LYS A 114 0.81 20.85 2.92
CA LYS A 114 1.24 19.46 2.77
C LYS A 114 0.14 18.56 2.24
N ILE A 115 -1.12 18.78 2.64
CA ILE A 115 -2.24 17.97 2.15
C ILE A 115 -2.87 18.55 0.89
N ILE A 116 -2.88 19.89 0.72
CA ILE A 116 -3.35 20.55 -0.50
C ILE A 116 -2.54 20.10 -1.72
N LYS A 117 -1.22 19.96 -1.57
CA LYS A 117 -0.31 19.60 -2.66
C LYS A 117 -0.26 18.11 -2.98
N MET A 118 -1.03 17.28 -2.28
CA MET A 118 -1.10 15.86 -2.58
C MET A 118 -1.84 15.63 -3.90
N ARG A 119 -1.25 14.82 -4.77
CA ARG A 119 -1.99 14.14 -5.84
C ARG A 119 -2.52 12.79 -5.36
N PRO A 120 -3.62 12.27 -5.94
CA PRO A 120 -4.14 10.95 -5.62
C PRO A 120 -3.11 9.86 -5.89
N LYS A 121 -3.08 8.83 -5.04
CA LYS A 121 -2.13 7.73 -5.09
C LYS A 121 -2.83 6.39 -4.81
N TRP A 122 -2.47 5.37 -5.58
CA TRP A 122 -2.94 3.99 -5.41
C TRP A 122 -1.75 3.04 -5.30
N GLY A 123 -1.89 2.02 -4.46
CA GLY A 123 -0.81 1.09 -4.13
C GLY A 123 -1.27 -0.36 -4.11
N LEU A 124 -0.38 -1.22 -4.56
CA LEU A 124 -0.46 -2.67 -4.44
C LEU A 124 0.71 -3.14 -3.59
N ASP A 125 0.43 -3.96 -2.59
CA ASP A 125 1.45 -4.46 -1.68
C ASP A 125 1.21 -5.95 -1.41
N PHE A 126 2.20 -6.78 -1.69
CA PHE A 126 2.14 -8.22 -1.51
C PHE A 126 3.44 -8.71 -0.87
N SER A 127 3.32 -9.46 0.23
CA SER A 127 4.44 -10.06 0.93
C SER A 127 4.14 -11.50 1.34
N MET A 128 5.00 -12.41 0.89
CA MET A 128 5.00 -13.83 1.23
C MET A 128 6.33 -14.19 1.87
N ASP A 129 6.27 -14.76 3.06
CA ASP A 129 7.42 -15.28 3.80
C ASP A 129 7.45 -16.81 3.74
N TYR A 130 8.58 -17.40 4.11
CA TYR A 130 8.73 -18.84 4.31
C TYR A 130 9.35 -19.11 5.68
N ALA A 131 8.79 -20.10 6.39
CA ALA A 131 9.36 -20.63 7.61
C ALA A 131 9.17 -22.16 7.69
N ASP A 132 10.17 -22.90 8.16
CA ASP A 132 10.06 -24.35 8.38
C ASP A 132 10.64 -24.81 9.72
N ARG A 133 10.36 -26.07 10.08
CA ARG A 133 10.91 -26.71 11.30
C ARG A 133 12.42 -26.94 11.28
N ALA A 134 13.08 -26.80 10.13
CA ALA A 134 14.54 -26.84 10.06
C ALA A 134 15.17 -25.48 10.36
N GLY A 135 14.35 -24.43 10.57
CA GLY A 135 14.81 -23.08 10.86
C GLY A 135 15.15 -22.26 9.61
N ASN A 136 14.76 -22.72 8.41
CA ASN A 136 14.85 -21.88 7.23
C ASN A 136 13.80 -20.78 7.33
N VAL A 137 14.25 -19.53 7.26
CA VAL A 137 13.38 -18.34 7.26
C VAL A 137 13.89 -17.35 6.24
N PHE A 138 13.01 -16.90 5.35
CA PHE A 138 13.30 -15.85 4.38
C PHE A 138 12.02 -15.32 3.74
N GLU A 139 12.08 -14.10 3.23
CA GLU A 139 11.03 -13.54 2.38
C GLU A 139 11.06 -14.24 1.01
N VAL A 140 9.94 -14.83 0.58
CA VAL A 140 9.78 -15.47 -0.73
C VAL A 140 9.62 -14.39 -1.80
N LEU A 141 8.72 -13.45 -1.56
CA LEU A 141 8.50 -12.27 -2.39
C LEU A 141 7.96 -11.14 -1.52
N HIS A 142 8.59 -9.97 -1.58
CA HIS A 142 7.97 -8.70 -1.28
C HIS A 142 7.85 -7.92 -2.58
N TRP A 143 6.67 -7.38 -2.84
CA TRP A 143 6.41 -6.63 -4.05
C TRP A 143 5.44 -5.47 -3.77
N GLU A 144 5.95 -4.26 -3.92
CA GLU A 144 5.17 -3.02 -3.87
C GLU A 144 5.09 -2.33 -5.24
N TYR A 145 3.90 -1.79 -5.56
CA TYR A 145 3.68 -0.98 -6.76
C TYR A 145 2.71 0.17 -6.49
N ASP A 146 3.28 1.37 -6.44
CA ASP A 146 2.63 2.66 -6.28
C ASP A 146 2.39 3.31 -7.64
N GLY A 147 1.32 4.07 -7.78
CA GLY A 147 1.08 4.93 -8.93
C GLY A 147 0.18 6.11 -8.62
N PHE A 148 0.26 7.14 -9.46
CA PHE A 148 -0.60 8.32 -9.42
C PHE A 148 -1.69 8.30 -10.51
N ASP A 149 -1.69 7.24 -11.33
CA ASP A 149 -2.70 6.98 -12.35
C ASP A 149 -3.48 5.72 -11.96
N PHE A 150 -4.81 5.82 -11.89
CA PHE A 150 -5.64 4.70 -11.47
C PHE A 150 -5.64 3.56 -12.48
N ASP A 151 -5.78 3.87 -13.76
CA ASP A 151 -5.93 2.86 -14.81
C ASP A 151 -4.65 2.04 -14.93
N GLU A 152 -3.49 2.68 -14.82
CA GLU A 152 -2.18 2.02 -14.81
C GLU A 152 -2.04 1.03 -13.63
N VAL A 153 -2.42 1.46 -12.41
CA VAL A 153 -2.34 0.60 -11.22
C VAL A 153 -3.38 -0.51 -11.27
N ALA A 154 -4.58 -0.24 -11.80
CA ALA A 154 -5.63 -1.22 -11.97
C ALA A 154 -5.25 -2.30 -13.00
N GLU A 155 -4.64 -1.90 -14.13
CA GLU A 155 -4.09 -2.84 -15.12
C GLU A 155 -3.00 -3.70 -14.49
N ARG A 156 -2.07 -3.09 -13.74
CA ARG A 156 -1.02 -3.81 -13.03
C ARG A 156 -1.59 -4.83 -12.05
N LYS A 157 -2.62 -4.46 -11.29
CA LYS A 157 -3.32 -5.36 -10.36
C LYS A 157 -3.83 -6.60 -11.09
N GLN A 158 -4.54 -6.44 -12.20
CA GLN A 158 -5.08 -7.57 -12.97
C GLN A 158 -3.99 -8.50 -13.51
N GLN A 159 -2.89 -7.93 -14.02
CA GLN A 159 -1.75 -8.71 -14.52
C GLN A 159 -1.11 -9.57 -13.42
N LEU A 160 -0.96 -9.01 -12.21
CA LEU A 160 -0.33 -9.68 -11.08
C LEU A 160 -1.27 -10.69 -10.41
N GLU A 161 -2.58 -10.42 -10.36
CA GLU A 161 -3.55 -11.35 -9.77
C GLU A 161 -3.50 -12.74 -10.37
N LEU A 162 -3.47 -12.82 -11.71
CA LEU A 162 -3.37 -14.08 -12.44
C LEU A 162 -2.09 -14.84 -12.07
N ARG A 163 -0.99 -14.12 -11.89
CA ARG A 163 0.32 -14.71 -11.63
C ARG A 163 0.47 -15.18 -10.19
N LEU A 164 0.07 -14.35 -9.23
CA LEU A 164 0.13 -14.67 -7.81
C LEU A 164 -0.82 -15.83 -7.46
N ALA A 165 -2.02 -15.86 -8.05
CA ALA A 165 -2.99 -16.93 -7.83
C ALA A 165 -2.55 -18.28 -8.41
N ALA A 166 -1.81 -18.27 -9.53
CA ALA A 166 -1.31 -19.47 -10.19
C ALA A 166 0.00 -20.03 -9.57
N THR A 167 0.63 -19.29 -8.66
CA THR A 167 1.91 -19.68 -8.06
C THR A 167 1.71 -20.71 -6.96
N ASP A 168 2.43 -21.84 -7.02
CA ASP A 168 2.62 -22.71 -5.87
C ASP A 168 3.74 -22.14 -4.99
N TRP A 169 3.34 -21.48 -3.90
CA TRP A 169 4.27 -20.72 -3.07
C TRP A 169 5.24 -21.59 -2.26
N ASP A 170 4.86 -22.83 -1.92
CA ASP A 170 5.75 -23.75 -1.22
C ASP A 170 6.83 -24.29 -2.18
N ASP A 171 6.45 -24.64 -3.41
CA ASP A 171 7.41 -25.04 -4.44
C ASP A 171 8.33 -23.86 -4.83
N ALA A 172 7.77 -22.66 -4.99
CA ALA A 172 8.53 -21.46 -5.26
C ALA A 172 9.56 -21.18 -4.16
N ALA A 173 9.16 -21.26 -2.89
CA ALA A 173 10.07 -21.09 -1.76
C ALA A 173 11.18 -22.15 -1.76
N ALA A 174 10.85 -23.43 -1.98
CA ALA A 174 11.85 -24.48 -2.09
C ALA A 174 12.83 -24.22 -3.25
N GLY A 175 12.35 -23.70 -4.38
CA GLY A 175 13.18 -23.29 -5.51
C GLY A 175 14.12 -22.13 -5.20
N ILE A 176 13.63 -21.12 -4.49
CA ILE A 176 14.42 -19.95 -4.05
C ILE A 176 15.47 -20.36 -3.02
N LEU A 177 15.12 -21.22 -2.06
CA LEU A 177 16.04 -21.72 -1.04
C LEU A 177 17.20 -22.51 -1.65
N LYS A 178 16.95 -23.32 -2.69
CA LYS A 178 18.02 -24.02 -3.45
C LYS A 178 19.00 -23.08 -4.14
N ARG A 179 18.62 -21.82 -4.37
CA ARG A 179 19.43 -20.79 -5.03
C ARG A 179 19.90 -19.70 -4.05
N LYS A 180 19.92 -19.99 -2.75
CA LYS A 180 20.26 -19.04 -1.69
C LYS A 180 21.59 -18.32 -1.91
N ASP A 181 22.57 -19.02 -2.45
CA ASP A 181 23.89 -18.50 -2.81
C ASP A 181 23.81 -17.35 -3.84
N GLN A 182 22.79 -17.33 -4.70
CA GLN A 182 22.63 -16.32 -5.75
C GLN A 182 22.09 -14.99 -5.25
N TRP A 183 21.35 -14.98 -4.14
CA TRP A 183 20.60 -13.79 -3.72
C TRP A 183 20.86 -13.35 -2.27
N HIS A 184 21.16 -14.26 -1.34
CA HIS A 184 21.20 -13.92 0.08
C HIS A 184 22.30 -12.92 0.47
N HIS A 185 23.34 -12.81 -0.35
CA HIS A 185 24.44 -11.87 -0.16
C HIS A 185 24.17 -10.49 -0.77
N LEU A 186 23.10 -10.36 -1.56
CA LEU A 186 22.73 -9.11 -2.23
C LEU A 186 22.09 -8.13 -1.23
N ASP A 187 22.16 -6.84 -1.56
CA ASP A 187 21.39 -5.83 -0.83
C ASP A 187 19.88 -5.97 -1.10
N PHE A 188 19.09 -5.19 -0.37
CA PHE A 188 17.63 -5.23 -0.44
C PHE A 188 17.08 -5.09 -1.88
N PHE A 189 17.56 -4.10 -2.64
CA PHE A 189 17.04 -3.83 -3.98
C PHE A 189 17.45 -4.91 -4.96
N ALA A 190 18.68 -5.41 -4.85
CA ALA A 190 19.16 -6.49 -5.70
C ALA A 190 18.47 -7.84 -5.37
N GLN A 191 18.10 -8.10 -4.10
CA GLN A 191 17.25 -9.24 -3.74
C GLN A 191 15.85 -9.11 -4.33
N SER A 192 15.23 -7.94 -4.20
CA SER A 192 13.91 -7.66 -4.79
C SER A 192 13.92 -7.85 -6.31
N ASP A 193 14.92 -7.30 -7.00
CA ASP A 193 15.10 -7.48 -8.45
C ASP A 193 15.28 -8.96 -8.82
N TRP A 194 16.09 -9.70 -8.08
CA TRP A 194 16.30 -11.13 -8.32
C TRP A 194 15.00 -11.93 -8.16
N LYS A 195 14.20 -11.64 -7.13
CA LYS A 195 12.90 -12.27 -6.89
C LYS A 195 11.88 -11.89 -7.96
N CYS A 196 11.79 -10.61 -8.34
CA CYS A 196 10.93 -10.17 -9.44
C CYS A 196 11.25 -10.94 -10.73
N ASN A 197 12.54 -11.12 -11.04
CA ASN A 197 12.98 -11.91 -12.20
C ASN A 197 12.65 -13.41 -12.06
N TYR A 198 12.85 -14.00 -10.87
CA TYR A 198 12.48 -15.39 -10.59
C TYR A 198 11.00 -15.64 -10.84
N PHE A 199 10.15 -14.73 -10.33
CA PHE A 199 8.71 -14.77 -10.56
C PHE A 199 8.32 -14.23 -11.93
N GLY A 200 9.23 -13.66 -12.72
CA GLY A 200 9.03 -13.00 -14.02
C GLY A 200 7.99 -11.87 -14.00
N ILE A 201 7.90 -11.13 -12.90
CA ILE A 201 7.06 -9.95 -12.72
C ILE A 201 7.89 -8.68 -12.91
N VAL A 202 7.20 -7.54 -13.07
CA VAL A 202 7.88 -6.25 -13.13
C VAL A 202 8.52 -5.90 -11.79
N LYS A 203 9.56 -5.07 -11.85
CA LYS A 203 10.20 -4.51 -10.66
C LYS A 203 9.22 -3.75 -9.80
N GLU A 204 9.49 -3.72 -8.50
CA GLU A 204 8.77 -2.87 -7.55
C GLU A 204 8.88 -1.39 -7.94
N ARG A 205 7.85 -0.62 -7.59
CA ARG A 205 7.85 0.83 -7.72
C ARG A 205 7.22 1.41 -6.46
N PHE A 206 8.02 1.92 -5.56
CA PHE A 206 7.57 2.41 -4.26
C PHE A 206 8.32 3.67 -3.84
N LYS A 207 7.98 4.23 -2.67
CA LYS A 207 8.58 5.48 -2.14
C LYS A 207 8.37 6.70 -3.06
N MET A 208 7.31 6.69 -3.88
CA MET A 208 6.96 7.84 -4.72
C MET A 208 6.46 9.00 -3.86
N VAL A 209 7.13 10.16 -3.96
CA VAL A 209 6.72 11.38 -3.24
C VAL A 209 5.35 11.85 -3.74
N ILE A 210 4.42 12.03 -2.81
CA ILE A 210 3.00 12.27 -3.10
C ILE A 210 2.68 13.69 -3.57
N TRP A 211 3.59 14.64 -3.42
CA TRP A 211 3.37 16.02 -3.86
C TRP A 211 3.54 16.16 -5.38
N GLU A 212 2.71 17.03 -5.95
CA GLU A 212 2.84 17.55 -7.32
C GLU A 212 3.88 18.67 -7.43
#